data_AF-A0A9D6UJG5-F1
#
_entry.id   AF-A0A9D6UJG5-F1
#
_cell.length_a   1.000
_cell.length_b   1.000
_cell.length_c   1.000
_cell.angle_alpha   90.00
_cell.angle_beta   90.00
_cell.angle_gamma   90.00
#
_symmetry.space_group_name_H-M   'P 1'
#
loop_
_entity.id
_entity.type
_entity.pdbx_description
1 polymer ?
#
loop_
_entity_poly.entity_id
_entity_poly.type
_entity_poly.pdbx_seq_one_letter_code
_entity_poly.pdbx_strand_id
1 'polypeptide(L)'
;MVKIKIFLSHAAVDSGLAIYLKEILESYLKGLEVFCSSDPTDLPPGNKWPTEIQTALENADILLLLATSRSLSRPWIWFECGTFWFKNKKLIPLCLGQVRKNTLPTPLSERTAINLDDQSGFDNLFYEIEKLTSIKREPLDILKILNTIKSKETNIAELTQKEIAGWIGVTWNDKFLSYDGPIEGLNLIEDDVFHKSISSALIAANYNPRLSNPNRLSAHIEKGYRIIYLTDRKKWRKKISKSGLVLIAKPI
;
A
#
# COMPACT_ATOMS: atom_id res chain seq x y z
N MET A 1 6.58 -26.47 -18.47
CA MET A 1 5.81 -25.24 -18.77
C MET A 1 6.36 -24.13 -17.91
N VAL A 2 6.46 -22.91 -18.44
CA VAL A 2 6.85 -21.74 -17.64
C VAL A 2 5.68 -21.42 -16.72
N LYS A 3 5.94 -21.39 -15.41
CA LYS A 3 4.93 -21.09 -14.40
C LYS A 3 4.71 -19.58 -14.37
N ILE A 4 3.50 -19.12 -14.70
CA ILE A 4 3.14 -17.70 -14.64
C ILE A 4 3.14 -17.24 -13.19
N LYS A 5 3.83 -16.12 -12.94
CA LYS A 5 3.91 -15.50 -11.62
C LYS A 5 3.09 -14.23 -11.57
N ILE A 6 2.29 -14.08 -10.51
CA ILE A 6 1.48 -12.89 -10.28
C ILE A 6 2.09 -12.08 -9.15
N PHE A 7 2.19 -10.76 -9.34
CA PHE A 7 2.46 -9.81 -8.27
C PHE A 7 1.17 -9.08 -7.89
N LEU A 8 0.76 -9.18 -6.63
CA LEU A 8 -0.38 -8.47 -6.08
C LEU A 8 0.10 -7.18 -5.40
N SER A 9 -0.17 -6.05 -6.05
CA SER A 9 0.15 -4.71 -5.56
C SER A 9 -1.05 -4.12 -4.80
N HIS A 10 -0.81 -3.61 -3.58
CA HIS A 10 -1.84 -3.07 -2.70
C HIS A 10 -1.26 -2.08 -1.68
N ALA A 11 -2.10 -1.22 -1.11
CA ALA A 11 -1.68 -0.40 0.03
C ALA A 11 -1.53 -1.27 1.28
N ALA A 12 -0.58 -0.96 2.17
CA ALA A 12 -0.39 -1.73 3.41
C ALA A 12 -1.68 -1.88 4.27
N VAL A 13 -2.51 -0.84 4.29
CA VAL A 13 -3.82 -0.82 4.96
C VAL A 13 -4.83 -1.82 4.35
N ASP A 14 -4.61 -2.24 3.11
CA ASP A 14 -5.43 -3.22 2.39
C ASP A 14 -4.87 -4.64 2.49
N SER A 15 -3.86 -4.88 3.34
CA SER A 15 -3.21 -6.19 3.49
C SER A 15 -4.19 -7.34 3.73
N GLY A 16 -5.18 -7.16 4.61
CA GLY A 16 -6.19 -8.18 4.89
C GLY A 16 -7.16 -8.48 3.74
N LEU A 17 -7.28 -7.58 2.75
CA LEU A 17 -7.97 -7.82 1.49
C LEU A 17 -7.05 -8.52 0.48
N ALA A 18 -5.79 -8.07 0.39
CA ALA A 18 -4.81 -8.63 -0.53
C ALA A 18 -4.48 -10.09 -0.21
N ILE A 19 -4.26 -10.43 1.07
CA ILE A 19 -4.04 -11.81 1.53
C ILE A 19 -5.26 -12.68 1.19
N TYR A 20 -6.47 -12.17 1.47
CA TYR A 20 -7.70 -12.91 1.15
C TYR A 20 -7.86 -13.16 -0.36
N LEU A 21 -7.52 -12.19 -1.20
CA LEU A 21 -7.54 -12.35 -2.65
C LEU A 21 -6.49 -13.36 -3.13
N LYS A 22 -5.27 -13.33 -2.56
CA LYS A 22 -4.24 -14.34 -2.81
C LYS A 22 -4.75 -15.75 -2.47
N GLU A 23 -5.29 -15.93 -1.26
CA GLU A 23 -5.83 -17.22 -0.80
C GLU A 23 -6.92 -17.75 -1.75
N ILE A 24 -7.83 -16.89 -2.20
CA ILE A 24 -8.86 -17.25 -3.17
C ILE A 24 -8.22 -17.71 -4.49
N LEU A 25 -7.32 -16.90 -5.05
CA LEU A 25 -6.70 -17.21 -6.33
C LEU A 25 -5.94 -18.54 -6.27
N GLU A 26 -5.12 -18.77 -5.26
CA GLU A 26 -4.34 -20.01 -5.12
C GLU A 26 -5.20 -21.23 -4.72
N SER A 27 -6.28 -21.02 -3.97
CA SER A 27 -7.20 -22.09 -3.58
C SER A 27 -8.01 -22.61 -4.75
N TYR A 28 -8.48 -21.72 -5.63
CA TYR A 28 -9.34 -22.08 -6.75
C TYR A 28 -8.59 -22.29 -8.06
N LEU A 29 -7.38 -21.76 -8.22
CA LEU A 29 -6.52 -22.02 -9.38
C LEU A 29 -5.28 -22.78 -8.91
N LYS A 30 -5.41 -24.10 -8.76
CA LYS A 30 -4.36 -24.96 -8.19
C LYS A 30 -3.05 -24.85 -8.97
N GLY A 31 -1.97 -24.50 -8.26
CA GLY A 31 -0.63 -24.33 -8.83
C GLY A 31 -0.31 -22.90 -9.29
N LEU A 32 -1.24 -21.96 -9.17
CA LEU A 32 -0.96 -20.54 -9.30
C LEU A 32 -0.04 -20.08 -8.16
N GLU A 33 0.83 -19.10 -8.45
CA GLU A 33 1.71 -18.47 -7.46
C GLU A 33 1.47 -16.97 -7.49
N VAL A 34 1.00 -16.45 -6.37
CA VAL A 34 0.71 -15.03 -6.20
C VAL A 34 1.61 -14.48 -5.10
N PHE A 35 2.52 -13.59 -5.47
CA PHE A 35 3.34 -12.85 -4.52
C PHE A 35 2.55 -11.66 -3.95
N CYS A 36 2.47 -11.57 -2.63
CA CYS A 36 1.86 -10.48 -1.87
C CYS A 36 2.83 -10.00 -0.79
N SER A 37 3.29 -8.75 -0.87
CA SER A 37 4.30 -8.22 0.06
C SER A 37 3.84 -8.09 1.53
N SER A 38 2.54 -8.27 1.80
CA SER A 38 2.01 -8.32 3.17
C SER A 38 1.77 -9.74 3.67
N ASP A 39 2.01 -10.75 2.85
CA ASP A 39 1.96 -12.14 3.28
C ASP A 39 3.32 -12.52 3.91
N PRO A 40 3.35 -12.89 5.20
CA PRO A 40 4.59 -13.28 5.87
C PRO A 40 5.22 -14.55 5.29
N THR A 41 4.48 -15.35 4.51
CA THR A 41 5.03 -16.51 3.78
C THR A 41 5.87 -16.11 2.57
N ASP A 42 5.57 -14.96 1.95
CA ASP A 42 6.31 -14.43 0.80
C ASP A 42 7.53 -13.61 1.23
N LEU A 43 7.50 -13.06 2.44
CA LEU A 43 8.58 -12.25 3.01
C LEU A 43 8.88 -12.66 4.47
N PRO A 44 9.70 -13.70 4.67
CA PRO A 44 10.10 -14.14 6.00
C PRO A 44 10.86 -13.03 6.77
N PRO A 45 10.69 -12.97 8.11
CA PRO A 45 11.45 -12.04 8.95
C PRO A 45 12.98 -12.21 8.77
N GLY A 46 13.69 -11.12 8.52
CA GLY A 46 15.15 -11.09 8.37
C GLY A 46 15.67 -10.80 6.96
N ASN A 47 14.81 -10.84 5.94
CA ASN A 47 15.22 -10.55 4.56
C ASN A 47 15.29 -9.04 4.28
N LYS A 48 16.14 -8.64 3.32
CA LYS A 48 16.22 -7.25 2.86
C LYS A 48 14.98 -6.93 2.01
N TRP A 49 13.99 -6.34 2.68
CA TRP A 49 12.65 -6.07 2.13
C TRP A 49 12.62 -5.44 0.73
N PRO A 50 13.44 -4.41 0.39
CA PRO A 50 13.38 -3.80 -0.93
C PRO A 50 13.86 -4.72 -2.07
N THR A 51 14.86 -5.57 -1.81
CA THR A 51 15.47 -6.42 -2.85
C THR A 51 14.57 -7.59 -3.24
N GLU A 52 13.89 -8.20 -2.26
CA GLU A 52 12.91 -9.27 -2.48
C GLU A 52 11.71 -8.75 -3.29
N ILE A 53 11.12 -7.62 -2.88
CA ILE A 53 9.99 -7.01 -3.59
C ILE A 53 10.40 -6.67 -5.02
N GLN A 54 11.58 -6.07 -5.22
CA GLN A 54 12.06 -5.76 -6.56
C GLN A 54 12.23 -7.03 -7.40
N THR A 55 12.82 -8.08 -6.83
CA THR A 55 13.01 -9.37 -7.51
C THR A 55 11.68 -10.01 -7.89
N ALA A 56 10.70 -10.01 -6.98
CA ALA A 56 9.37 -10.52 -7.23
C ALA A 56 8.64 -9.71 -8.32
N LEU A 57 8.71 -8.39 -8.24
CA LEU A 57 8.12 -7.47 -9.23
C LEU A 57 8.76 -7.66 -10.62
N GLU A 58 10.08 -7.83 -10.68
CA GLU A 58 10.80 -8.06 -11.94
C GLU A 58 10.46 -9.41 -12.58
N ASN A 59 10.31 -10.45 -11.76
CA ASN A 59 10.04 -11.82 -12.20
C ASN A 59 8.55 -12.12 -12.46
N ALA A 60 7.63 -11.31 -11.96
CA ALA A 60 6.21 -11.50 -12.20
C ALA A 60 5.82 -11.18 -13.66
N ASP A 61 4.88 -11.95 -14.20
CA ASP A 61 4.36 -11.81 -15.57
C ASP A 61 3.09 -10.93 -15.59
N ILE A 62 2.34 -10.95 -14.49
CA ILE A 62 1.10 -10.21 -14.30
C ILE A 62 1.19 -9.39 -13.02
N LEU A 63 0.81 -8.11 -13.08
CA LEU A 63 0.55 -7.28 -11.91
C LEU A 63 -0.96 -7.15 -11.75
N LEU A 64 -1.48 -7.65 -10.62
CA LEU A 64 -2.82 -7.35 -10.15
C LEU A 64 -2.71 -6.15 -9.20
N LEU A 65 -3.32 -5.03 -9.56
CA LEU A 65 -3.36 -3.86 -8.68
C LEU A 65 -4.69 -3.85 -7.94
N LEU A 66 -4.68 -4.00 -6.62
CA LEU A 66 -5.86 -3.73 -5.80
C LEU A 66 -6.12 -2.22 -5.73
N ALA A 67 -6.89 -1.72 -6.68
CA ALA A 67 -7.11 -0.30 -6.92
C ALA A 67 -8.20 0.27 -6.01
N THR A 68 -7.79 0.71 -4.83
CA THR A 68 -8.57 1.48 -3.84
C THR A 68 -8.11 2.93 -3.82
N SER A 69 -8.88 3.86 -3.25
CA SER A 69 -8.44 5.26 -3.07
C SER A 69 -7.16 5.35 -2.23
N ARG A 70 -6.99 4.41 -1.30
CA ARG A 70 -5.83 4.28 -0.41
C ARG A 70 -4.59 3.84 -1.19
N SER A 71 -4.71 2.92 -2.15
CA SER A 71 -3.60 2.50 -3.02
C SER A 71 -3.20 3.59 -4.02
N LEU A 72 -4.15 4.24 -4.68
CA LEU A 72 -3.87 5.22 -5.74
C LEU A 72 -3.21 6.50 -5.22
N SER A 73 -3.29 6.77 -3.92
CA SER A 73 -2.60 7.88 -3.26
C SER A 73 -1.14 7.58 -2.88
N ARG A 74 -0.63 6.36 -3.11
CA ARG A 74 0.71 5.94 -2.71
C ARG A 74 1.69 5.98 -3.89
N PRO A 75 2.77 6.79 -3.85
CA PRO A 75 3.76 6.85 -4.93
C PRO A 75 4.38 5.49 -5.29
N TRP A 76 4.58 4.63 -4.29
CA TRP A 76 5.18 3.30 -4.52
C TRP A 76 4.32 2.41 -5.43
N ILE A 77 2.99 2.48 -5.32
CA ILE A 77 2.06 1.74 -6.18
C ILE A 77 2.25 2.15 -7.65
N TRP A 78 2.43 3.45 -7.89
CA TRP A 78 2.71 3.98 -9.22
C TRP A 78 4.06 3.54 -9.77
N PHE A 79 5.07 3.41 -8.91
CA PHE A 79 6.38 2.87 -9.29
C PHE A 79 6.30 1.39 -9.72
N GLU A 80 5.56 0.56 -8.96
CA GLU A 80 5.31 -0.84 -9.32
C GLU A 80 4.57 -0.95 -10.65
N CYS A 81 3.50 -0.16 -10.82
CA CYS A 81 2.72 -0.11 -12.06
C CYS A 81 3.55 0.37 -13.26
N GLY A 82 4.41 1.38 -13.06
CA GLY A 82 5.32 1.89 -14.08
C GLY A 82 6.29 0.83 -14.59
N THR A 83 6.78 -0.05 -13.71
CA THR A 83 7.67 -1.17 -14.09
C THR A 83 6.98 -2.08 -15.10
N PHE A 84 5.72 -2.43 -14.88
CA PHE A 84 4.94 -3.26 -15.79
C PHE A 84 4.58 -2.52 -17.09
N TRP A 85 4.28 -1.23 -16.99
CA TRP A 85 3.96 -0.39 -18.14
C TRP A 85 5.09 -0.36 -19.16
N PHE A 86 6.31 0.00 -18.72
CA PHE A 86 7.45 0.15 -19.61
C PHE A 86 8.03 -1.19 -20.08
N LYS A 87 7.84 -2.27 -19.30
CA LYS A 87 8.20 -3.63 -19.73
C LYS A 87 7.14 -4.30 -20.61
N ASN A 88 6.05 -3.60 -20.94
CA ASN A 88 4.91 -4.12 -21.68
C ASN A 88 4.34 -5.44 -21.09
N LYS A 89 4.39 -5.56 -19.75
CA LYS A 89 3.84 -6.69 -19.00
C LYS A 89 2.37 -6.44 -18.68
N LYS A 90 1.65 -7.51 -18.34
CA LYS A 90 0.20 -7.42 -18.09
C LYS A 90 -0.07 -6.76 -16.75
N LEU A 91 -0.83 -5.67 -16.77
CA LEU A 91 -1.27 -4.95 -15.59
C LEU A 91 -2.80 -4.91 -15.59
N ILE A 92 -3.42 -5.42 -14.52
CA ILE A 92 -4.88 -5.50 -14.38
C ILE A 92 -5.29 -4.75 -13.11
N PRO A 93 -5.91 -3.56 -13.22
CA PRO A 93 -6.48 -2.86 -12.08
C PRO A 93 -7.77 -3.55 -11.61
N LEU A 94 -7.78 -3.92 -10.33
CA LEU A 94 -8.91 -4.49 -9.60
C LEU A 94 -9.53 -3.39 -8.75
N CYS A 95 -10.44 -2.63 -9.35
CA CYS A 95 -11.13 -1.50 -8.73
C CYS A 95 -12.05 -1.98 -7.62
N LEU A 96 -12.03 -1.27 -6.48
CA LEU A 96 -12.82 -1.64 -5.32
C LEU A 96 -13.36 -0.40 -4.58
N GLY A 97 -14.56 -0.52 -4.03
CA GLY A 97 -15.18 0.52 -3.21
C GLY A 97 -15.57 1.76 -4.01
N GLN A 98 -15.00 2.91 -3.66
CA GLN A 98 -15.26 4.18 -4.37
C GLN A 98 -14.49 4.30 -5.69
N VAL A 99 -13.42 3.53 -5.86
CA VAL A 99 -12.68 3.50 -7.13
C VAL A 99 -13.38 2.53 -8.06
N ARG A 100 -13.67 2.98 -9.27
CA ARG A 100 -14.34 2.20 -10.32
C ARG A 100 -13.51 2.23 -11.60
N LYS A 101 -13.69 1.22 -12.45
CA LYS A 101 -12.92 1.10 -13.71
C LYS A 101 -12.98 2.34 -14.61
N ASN A 102 -14.08 3.08 -14.58
CA ASN A 102 -14.30 4.30 -15.35
C ASN A 102 -13.82 5.59 -14.65
N THR A 103 -13.31 5.49 -13.42
CA THR A 103 -12.79 6.62 -12.64
C THR A 103 -11.29 6.49 -12.38
N LEU A 104 -10.61 5.53 -13.01
CA LEU A 104 -9.17 5.36 -12.85
C LEU A 104 -8.43 6.58 -13.41
N PRO A 105 -7.39 7.07 -12.73
CA PRO A 105 -6.52 8.11 -13.26
C PRO A 105 -5.58 7.56 -14.35
N THR A 106 -5.18 8.43 -15.27
CA THR A 106 -4.08 8.16 -16.21
C THR A 106 -2.77 7.88 -15.43
N PRO A 107 -1.92 6.94 -15.89
CA PRO A 107 -2.09 6.08 -17.07
C PRO A 107 -2.95 4.82 -16.87
N LEU A 108 -3.39 4.50 -15.65
CA LEU A 108 -4.15 3.26 -15.39
C LEU A 108 -5.47 3.17 -16.17
N SER A 109 -6.08 4.31 -16.49
CA SER A 109 -7.29 4.41 -17.32
C SER A 109 -7.15 3.85 -18.74
N GLU A 110 -5.92 3.72 -19.27
CA GLU A 110 -5.69 3.19 -20.62
C GLU A 110 -5.58 1.66 -20.64
N ARG A 111 -5.69 1.01 -19.48
CA ARG A 111 -5.72 -0.45 -19.33
C ARG A 111 -7.13 -0.92 -19.01
N THR A 112 -7.50 -2.11 -19.51
CA THR A 112 -8.76 -2.73 -19.12
C THR A 112 -8.74 -3.08 -17.63
N ALA A 113 -9.69 -2.52 -16.90
CA ALA A 113 -9.85 -2.71 -15.46
C ALA A 113 -11.14 -3.47 -15.13
N ILE A 114 -11.15 -4.05 -13.93
CA ILE A 114 -12.23 -4.88 -13.41
C ILE A 114 -12.76 -4.22 -12.13
N ASN A 115 -14.09 -4.19 -11.95
CA ASN A 115 -14.66 -3.94 -10.62
C ASN A 115 -14.68 -5.27 -9.87
N LEU A 116 -13.88 -5.38 -8.81
CA LEU A 116 -13.65 -6.65 -8.10
C LEU A 116 -14.86 -7.10 -7.26
N ASP A 117 -15.70 -6.15 -6.86
CA ASP A 117 -16.90 -6.35 -6.03
C ASP A 117 -18.18 -6.61 -6.85
N ASP A 118 -18.07 -6.70 -8.18
CA ASP A 118 -19.17 -7.05 -9.09
C ASP A 118 -18.96 -8.48 -9.62
N GLN A 119 -20.03 -9.26 -9.73
CA GLN A 119 -19.95 -10.66 -10.18
C GLN A 119 -19.30 -10.81 -11.56
N SER A 120 -19.71 -9.99 -12.53
CA SER A 120 -19.15 -10.05 -13.89
C SER A 120 -17.66 -9.68 -13.91
N GLY A 121 -17.25 -8.73 -13.08
CA GLY A 121 -15.84 -8.37 -12.95
C GLY A 121 -15.01 -9.48 -12.36
N PHE A 122 -15.49 -10.05 -11.25
CA PHE A 122 -14.83 -11.16 -10.57
C PHE A 122 -14.72 -12.41 -11.46
N ASP A 123 -15.77 -12.75 -12.21
CA ASP A 123 -15.73 -13.85 -13.19
C ASP A 123 -14.72 -13.58 -14.31
N ASN A 124 -14.68 -12.35 -14.83
CA ASN A 124 -13.71 -11.96 -15.85
C ASN A 124 -12.26 -12.05 -15.37
N LEU A 125 -11.99 -11.75 -14.09
CA LEU A 125 -10.65 -11.90 -13.50
C LEU A 125 -10.21 -13.36 -13.56
N PHE A 126 -11.06 -14.27 -13.09
CA PHE A 126 -10.76 -15.70 -13.13
C PHE A 126 -10.59 -16.20 -14.56
N TYR A 127 -11.52 -15.87 -15.46
CA TYR A 127 -11.44 -16.26 -16.86
C TYR A 127 -10.12 -15.82 -17.51
N GLU A 128 -9.68 -14.58 -17.24
CA GLU A 128 -8.44 -14.07 -17.80
C GLU A 128 -7.21 -14.79 -17.22
N ILE A 129 -7.18 -15.07 -15.92
CA ILE A 129 -6.08 -15.84 -15.32
C ILE A 129 -6.07 -17.28 -15.84
N GLU A 130 -7.22 -17.94 -15.98
CA GLU A 130 -7.31 -19.28 -16.57
C GLU A 130 -6.75 -19.30 -18.00
N LYS A 131 -7.11 -18.28 -18.80
CA LYS A 131 -6.62 -18.16 -20.19
C LYS A 131 -5.11 -17.97 -20.25
N LEU A 132 -4.54 -17.16 -19.36
CA LEU A 132 -3.10 -16.87 -19.34
C LEU A 132 -2.31 -18.07 -18.82
N THR A 133 -2.78 -18.70 -17.75
CA THR A 133 -2.05 -19.75 -17.01
C THR A 133 -2.33 -21.15 -17.53
N SER A 134 -3.42 -21.33 -18.30
CA SER A 134 -4.00 -22.63 -18.65
C SER A 134 -4.44 -23.47 -17.44
N ILE A 135 -4.49 -22.89 -16.24
CA ILE A 135 -5.01 -23.51 -15.03
C ILE A 135 -6.53 -23.36 -15.05
N LYS A 136 -7.27 -24.43 -14.77
CA LYS A 136 -8.73 -24.37 -14.64
C LYS A 136 -9.12 -24.08 -13.20
N ARG A 137 -10.14 -23.24 -13.03
CA ARG A 137 -10.67 -22.91 -11.71
C ARG A 137 -11.54 -24.02 -11.17
N GLU A 138 -11.39 -24.32 -9.88
CA GLU A 138 -12.31 -25.15 -9.12
C GLU A 138 -13.64 -24.40 -8.87
N PRO A 139 -14.77 -25.10 -8.66
CA PRO A 139 -16.05 -24.46 -8.34
C PRO A 139 -15.96 -23.57 -7.09
N LEU A 140 -16.46 -22.35 -7.19
CA LEU A 140 -16.41 -21.34 -6.12
C LEU A 140 -17.79 -20.72 -5.84
N ASP A 141 -18.04 -20.42 -4.57
CA ASP A 141 -19.20 -19.63 -4.15
C ASP A 141 -18.90 -18.14 -4.31
N ILE A 142 -19.16 -17.63 -5.52
CA ILE A 142 -18.87 -16.23 -5.89
C ILE A 142 -19.60 -15.26 -4.97
N LEU A 143 -20.86 -15.54 -4.61
CA LEU A 143 -21.65 -14.64 -3.76
C LEU A 143 -21.04 -14.50 -2.37
N LYS A 144 -20.63 -15.62 -1.76
CA LYS A 144 -19.95 -15.61 -0.46
C LYS A 144 -18.63 -14.85 -0.50
N ILE A 145 -17.85 -15.03 -1.56
CA ILE A 145 -16.57 -14.32 -1.74
C ILE A 145 -16.80 -12.83 -1.90
N LEU A 146 -17.71 -12.43 -2.79
CA LEU A 146 -18.04 -11.01 -3.01
C LEU A 146 -18.55 -10.33 -1.75
N ASN A 147 -19.40 -11.00 -0.97
CA ASN A 147 -19.89 -10.48 0.31
C ASN A 147 -18.73 -10.26 1.30
N THR A 148 -17.76 -11.16 1.31
CA THR A 148 -16.56 -11.04 2.15
C THR A 148 -15.66 -9.89 1.70
N ILE A 149 -15.42 -9.75 0.39
CA ILE A 149 -14.67 -8.63 -0.19
C ILE A 149 -15.33 -7.29 0.17
N LYS A 150 -16.66 -7.19 -0.03
CA LYS A 150 -17.44 -5.98 0.30
C LYS A 150 -17.37 -5.66 1.78
N SER A 151 -17.56 -6.64 2.66
CA SER A 151 -17.48 -6.44 4.11
C SER A 151 -16.10 -5.96 4.56
N LYS A 152 -15.02 -6.58 4.05
CA LYS A 152 -13.65 -6.16 4.34
C LYS A 152 -13.37 -4.74 3.83
N GLU A 153 -13.79 -4.39 2.61
CA GLU A 153 -13.65 -3.03 2.09
C GLU A 153 -14.40 -2.01 2.95
N THR A 154 -15.66 -2.27 3.31
CA THR A 154 -16.44 -1.38 4.16
C THR A 154 -15.76 -1.16 5.51
N ASN A 155 -15.31 -2.24 6.17
CA ASN A 155 -14.62 -2.13 7.46
C ASN A 155 -13.33 -1.31 7.35
N ILE A 156 -12.51 -1.55 6.32
CA ILE A 156 -11.27 -0.78 6.10
C ILE A 156 -11.61 0.67 5.77
N ALA A 157 -12.61 0.93 4.93
CA ALA A 157 -13.05 2.27 4.58
C ALA A 157 -13.55 3.05 5.81
N GLU A 158 -14.32 2.42 6.71
CA GLU A 158 -14.78 3.05 7.95
C GLU A 158 -13.62 3.36 8.91
N LEU A 159 -12.70 2.41 9.09
CA LEU A 159 -11.49 2.62 9.91
C LEU A 159 -10.63 3.77 9.35
N THR A 160 -10.46 3.82 8.04
CA THR A 160 -9.65 4.84 7.34
C THR A 160 -10.39 6.16 7.07
N GLN A 161 -11.70 6.23 7.30
CA GLN A 161 -12.43 7.50 7.38
C GLN A 161 -12.36 8.11 8.78
N LYS A 162 -12.35 7.27 9.83
CA LYS A 162 -12.12 7.71 11.22
C LYS A 162 -10.66 8.13 11.45
N GLU A 163 -9.72 7.47 10.82
CA GLU A 163 -8.31 7.87 10.72
C GLU A 163 -8.09 8.60 9.40
N ILE A 164 -8.18 9.94 9.37
CA ILE A 164 -7.99 10.78 8.17
C ILE A 164 -6.95 10.15 7.21
N ALA A 165 -7.43 9.80 6.02
CA ALA A 165 -6.89 8.82 5.08
C ALA A 165 -5.35 8.79 4.96
N GLY A 166 -4.77 7.62 5.26
CA GLY A 166 -3.38 7.28 4.94
C GLY A 166 -2.32 7.89 5.87
N TRP A 167 -2.72 8.69 6.85
CA TRP A 167 -1.82 9.31 7.81
C TRP A 167 -1.50 8.35 8.97
N ILE A 168 -0.24 7.95 9.10
CA ILE A 168 0.28 7.21 10.25
C ILE A 168 1.03 8.20 11.12
N GLY A 169 0.71 8.26 12.42
CA GLY A 169 1.29 9.27 13.30
C GLY A 169 0.48 9.51 14.56
N VAL A 170 0.65 10.69 15.15
CA VAL A 170 0.11 11.04 16.46
C VAL A 170 -0.55 12.41 16.43
N THR A 171 -1.75 12.54 16.99
CA THR A 171 -2.37 13.85 17.22
C THR A 171 -1.67 14.59 18.35
N TRP A 172 -1.29 15.85 18.12
CA TRP A 172 -0.64 16.71 19.10
C TRP A 172 -1.13 18.14 18.95
N ASN A 173 -1.76 18.70 19.99
CA ASN A 173 -2.29 20.07 20.03
C ASN A 173 -3.11 20.45 18.76
N ASP A 174 -4.14 19.64 18.46
CA ASP A 174 -5.03 19.78 17.29
C ASP A 174 -4.35 19.69 15.91
N LYS A 175 -3.05 19.39 15.90
CA LYS A 175 -2.25 19.10 14.71
C LYS A 175 -1.87 17.63 14.70
N PHE A 176 -1.16 17.22 13.64
CA PHE A 176 -0.73 15.84 13.47
C PHE A 176 0.78 15.74 13.27
N LEU A 177 1.41 14.84 14.02
CA LEU A 177 2.80 14.43 13.88
C LEU A 177 2.84 13.20 12.96
N SER A 178 3.11 13.43 11.68
CA SER A 178 3.14 12.37 10.67
C SER A 178 4.44 11.58 10.74
N TYR A 179 4.30 10.27 10.93
CA TYR A 179 5.34 9.27 10.70
C TYR A 179 5.32 8.79 9.24
N ASP A 180 4.13 8.58 8.68
CA ASP A 180 3.91 8.23 7.27
C ASP A 180 2.59 8.86 6.78
N GLY A 181 2.43 8.92 5.46
CA GLY A 181 1.24 9.43 4.79
C GLY A 181 1.54 10.17 3.49
N PRO A 182 0.51 10.77 2.86
CA PRO A 182 0.65 11.54 1.62
C PRO A 182 1.32 12.91 1.86
N ILE A 183 2.41 12.93 2.64
CA ILE A 183 3.12 14.11 3.11
C ILE A 183 3.70 14.93 1.94
N GLU A 184 4.11 14.28 0.86
CA GLU A 184 4.66 14.93 -0.33
C GLU A 184 3.64 15.81 -1.08
N GLY A 185 2.34 15.54 -0.91
CA GLY A 185 1.28 16.37 -1.52
C GLY A 185 1.03 17.69 -0.78
N LEU A 186 1.71 17.94 0.35
CA LEU A 186 1.51 19.15 1.16
C LEU A 186 2.64 20.16 0.96
N ASN A 187 2.28 21.44 1.04
CA ASN A 187 3.24 22.54 0.94
C ASN A 187 4.22 22.47 2.11
N LEU A 188 5.51 22.31 1.79
CA LEU A 188 6.58 22.43 2.78
C LEU A 188 6.76 23.92 3.10
N ILE A 189 6.46 24.28 4.35
CA ILE A 189 6.66 25.63 4.88
C ILE A 189 7.80 25.63 5.91
N GLU A 190 8.09 26.78 6.48
CA GLU A 190 9.19 26.96 7.44
C GLU A 190 9.10 25.96 8.60
N ASP A 191 10.28 25.44 8.98
CA ASP A 191 10.46 24.47 10.06
C ASP A 191 9.80 24.95 11.36
N ASP A 192 9.30 23.99 12.13
CA ASP A 192 8.83 24.22 13.49
C ASP A 192 9.92 23.82 14.50
N VAL A 193 9.87 24.43 15.69
CA VAL A 193 10.86 24.18 16.74
C VAL A 193 10.52 22.89 17.48
N PHE A 194 11.53 22.09 17.82
CA PHE A 194 11.33 20.93 18.67
C PHE A 194 10.93 21.32 20.11
N HIS A 195 9.77 20.84 20.54
CA HIS A 195 9.31 20.94 21.93
C HIS A 195 9.32 19.56 22.61
N LYS A 196 9.64 19.52 23.92
CA LYS A 196 9.64 18.25 24.69
C LYS A 196 8.28 17.52 24.64
N SER A 197 7.17 18.26 24.60
CA SER A 197 5.82 17.70 24.52
C SER A 197 5.56 16.91 23.23
N ILE A 198 6.24 17.24 22.12
CA ILE A 198 6.20 16.46 20.88
C ILE A 198 6.79 15.07 21.12
N SER A 199 7.95 15.00 21.77
CA SER A 199 8.59 13.73 22.12
C SER A 199 7.72 12.92 23.07
N SER A 200 7.09 13.56 24.06
CA SER A 200 6.18 12.88 24.99
C SER A 200 4.98 12.28 24.29
N ALA A 201 4.37 12.99 23.33
CA ALA A 201 3.26 12.47 22.54
C ALA A 201 3.66 11.26 21.68
N LEU A 202 4.82 11.33 21.02
CA LEU A 202 5.35 10.20 20.24
C LEU A 202 5.63 8.98 21.12
N ILE A 203 6.27 9.16 22.29
CA ILE A 203 6.55 8.07 23.23
C ILE A 203 5.24 7.44 23.74
N ALA A 204 4.26 8.26 24.11
CA ALA A 204 2.95 7.78 24.58
C ALA A 204 2.21 6.96 23.51
N ALA A 205 2.46 7.25 22.23
CA ALA A 205 1.92 6.51 21.10
C ALA A 205 2.84 5.36 20.61
N ASN A 206 3.77 4.91 21.46
CA ASN A 206 4.69 3.80 21.18
C ASN A 206 5.68 4.05 20.03
N TYR A 207 6.19 5.28 19.92
CA TYR A 207 7.31 5.62 19.05
C TYR A 207 8.59 5.90 19.86
N ASN A 208 9.74 5.72 19.21
CA ASN A 208 11.08 6.06 19.70
C ASN A 208 11.59 7.32 18.97
N PRO A 209 11.26 8.55 19.44
CA PRO A 209 11.70 9.80 18.83
C PRO A 209 13.15 10.14 19.16
N ARG A 210 13.88 10.69 18.19
CA ARG A 210 15.26 11.16 18.34
C ARG A 210 15.52 12.36 17.44
N LEU A 211 16.40 13.27 17.88
CA LEU A 211 16.97 14.27 16.98
C LEU A 211 18.17 13.66 16.25
N SER A 212 18.25 13.86 14.94
CA SER A 212 19.35 13.36 14.13
C SER A 212 19.87 14.40 13.15
N ASN A 213 21.14 14.25 12.78
CA ASN A 213 21.74 15.05 11.75
C ASN A 213 21.14 14.64 10.39
N PRO A 214 20.66 15.58 9.56
CA PRO A 214 20.12 15.29 8.23
C PRO A 214 21.04 14.42 7.36
N ASN A 215 22.35 14.56 7.49
CA ASN A 215 23.34 13.80 6.72
C ASN A 215 23.39 12.30 7.09
N ARG A 216 22.73 11.88 8.18
CA ARG A 216 22.66 10.48 8.64
C ARG A 216 21.29 9.84 8.40
N LEU A 217 20.38 10.52 7.72
CA LEU A 217 19.01 10.05 7.55
C LEU A 217 18.94 8.68 6.86
N SER A 218 19.78 8.41 5.86
CA SER A 218 19.78 7.11 5.16
C SER A 218 19.97 5.93 6.12
N ALA A 219 20.98 6.00 6.99
CA ALA A 219 21.25 4.96 7.99
C ALA A 219 20.15 4.82 9.05
N HIS A 220 19.38 5.89 9.30
CA HIS A 220 18.24 5.86 10.20
C HIS A 220 16.99 5.27 9.52
N ILE A 221 16.77 5.59 8.24
CA ILE A 221 15.69 5.07 7.40
C ILE A 221 15.77 3.55 7.30
N GLU A 222 16.97 3.00 7.13
CA GLU A 222 17.23 1.55 7.15
C GLU A 222 16.85 0.88 8.47
N LYS A 223 16.91 1.63 9.59
CA LYS A 223 16.54 1.17 10.93
C LYS A 223 15.08 1.42 11.28
N GLY A 224 14.27 1.78 10.28
CA GLY A 224 12.84 2.05 10.41
C GLY A 224 12.49 3.47 10.86
N TYR A 225 13.45 4.39 10.97
CA TYR A 225 13.13 5.78 11.30
C TYR A 225 12.59 6.54 10.09
N ARG A 226 11.74 7.53 10.36
CA ARG A 226 11.25 8.51 9.40
C ARG A 226 11.37 9.90 10.00
N ILE A 227 11.50 10.93 9.16
CA ILE A 227 11.36 12.32 9.61
C ILE A 227 9.93 12.53 10.05
N ILE A 228 9.74 13.12 11.23
CA ILE A 228 8.42 13.50 11.71
C ILE A 228 8.08 14.90 11.24
N TYR A 229 6.96 15.00 10.52
CA TYR A 229 6.42 16.28 10.07
C TYR A 229 5.24 16.70 10.93
N LEU A 230 5.17 17.98 11.25
CA LEU A 230 3.95 18.60 11.79
C LEU A 230 3.06 19.02 10.63
N THR A 231 1.77 18.71 10.67
CA THR A 231 0.84 19.00 9.58
C THR A 231 -0.61 19.14 10.04
N ASP A 232 -1.42 19.87 9.27
CA ASP A 232 -2.89 19.87 9.35
C ASP A 232 -3.54 18.74 8.53
N ARG A 233 -2.74 17.91 7.85
CA ARG A 233 -3.13 16.83 6.94
C ARG A 233 -3.88 17.30 5.68
N LYS A 234 -3.89 18.61 5.39
CA LYS A 234 -4.68 19.19 4.29
C LYS A 234 -3.87 20.11 3.39
N LYS A 235 -3.10 21.05 3.96
CA LYS A 235 -2.48 22.15 3.20
C LYS A 235 -0.98 22.23 3.39
N TRP A 236 -0.47 21.95 4.58
CA TRP A 236 0.93 22.27 4.90
C TRP A 236 1.63 21.19 5.72
N ARG A 237 2.94 21.14 5.58
CA ARG A 237 3.85 20.35 6.41
C ARG A 237 5.04 21.18 6.86
N LYS A 238 5.54 20.89 8.06
CA LYS A 238 6.76 21.47 8.64
C LYS A 238 7.69 20.37 9.13
N LYS A 239 8.99 20.50 8.89
CA LYS A 239 9.97 19.68 9.63
C LYS A 239 10.06 20.21 11.04
N ILE A 240 10.26 19.32 12.00
CA ILE A 240 10.52 19.72 13.38
C ILE A 240 12.02 19.66 13.60
N SER A 241 12.65 20.78 13.96
CA SER A 241 14.10 20.87 14.08
C SER A 241 14.59 21.57 15.35
N LYS A 242 15.84 21.30 15.72
CA LYS A 242 16.54 21.94 16.84
C LYS A 242 18.03 21.98 16.56
N SER A 243 18.60 23.17 16.50
CA SER A 243 20.05 23.38 16.33
C SER A 243 20.62 22.62 15.12
N GLY A 244 19.93 22.64 13.98
CA GLY A 244 20.32 21.95 12.75
C GLY A 244 20.05 20.44 12.73
N LEU A 245 19.49 19.87 13.81
CA LEU A 245 19.02 18.49 13.87
C LEU A 245 17.54 18.41 13.52
N VAL A 246 17.11 17.33 12.88
CA VAL A 246 15.71 17.05 12.55
C VAL A 246 15.15 15.95 13.44
N LEU A 247 13.87 16.07 13.78
CA LEU A 247 13.15 15.05 14.52
C LEU A 247 12.86 13.86 13.61
N ILE A 248 13.32 12.68 14.05
CA ILE A 248 12.97 11.40 13.47
C ILE A 248 12.30 10.53 14.53
N ALA A 249 11.44 9.61 14.11
CA ALA A 249 10.93 8.56 15.01
C ALA A 249 10.72 7.26 14.25
N LYS A 250 10.61 6.17 15.01
CA LYS A 250 10.15 4.87 14.53
C LYS A 250 9.18 4.26 15.54
N PRO A 251 8.21 3.45 15.13
CA PRO A 251 7.45 2.60 16.04
C PRO A 251 8.39 1.71 16.85
N ILE A 252 8.01 1.45 18.10
CA ILE A 252 8.68 0.50 19.00
C ILE A 252 8.17 -0.91 18.71
#